data_AF-A0AAD1A911-F1
#
_entry.id   AF-A0AAD1A911-F1
#
_cell.length_a   1.000
_cell.length_b   1.000
_cell.length_c   1.000
_cell.angle_alpha   90.00
_cell.angle_beta   90.00
_cell.angle_gamma   90.00
#
_symmetry.space_group_name_H-M   'P 1'
#
loop_
_entity.id
_entity.type
_entity.pdbx_description
1 polymer ?
#
loop_
_entity_poly.entity_id
_entity_poly.type
_entity_poly.pdbx_seq_one_letter_code
_entity_poly.pdbx_strand_id
1 'polypeptide(L)'
;MPRNPDHRGATKEEFERFQRERPIMLRQFATLLQCWRFCGRKDCRRAKACTGPDGAQCSGDFMQGLSDEMRATFREAIRLRLTGVDGREAWEQAERRIAQHKAQLDAIPGMRGER
;
A
#
# COMPACT_ATOMS: atom_id res chain seq x y z
N MET A 1 1.23 11.33 21.78
CA MET A 1 0.83 12.12 20.59
C MET A 1 -0.64 12.46 20.73
N PRO A 2 -1.06 13.73 20.62
CA PRO A 2 -2.46 14.07 20.76
C PRO A 2 -3.21 13.53 19.54
N ARG A 3 -4.14 12.64 19.83
CA ARG A 3 -5.13 12.05 18.94
C ARG A 3 -6.00 13.18 18.37
N ASN A 4 -6.20 13.20 17.05
CA ASN A 4 -6.97 14.21 16.32
C ASN A 4 -8.35 14.44 17.01
N PRO A 5 -8.74 15.69 17.34
CA PRO A 5 -9.98 15.98 18.08
C PRO A 5 -11.28 15.53 17.39
N ASP A 6 -11.25 15.21 16.10
CA ASP A 6 -12.42 14.75 15.31
C ASP A 6 -12.66 13.23 15.34
N HIS A 7 -12.35 12.54 16.45
CA HIS A 7 -12.65 11.11 16.63
C HIS A 7 -14.15 10.79 16.78
N ARG A 8 -15.00 11.29 15.87
CA ARG A 8 -16.26 10.58 15.60
C ARG A 8 -15.86 9.32 14.84
N GLY A 9 -15.68 8.22 15.57
CA GLY A 9 -15.55 6.91 14.95
C GLY A 9 -16.68 6.71 13.95
N ALA A 10 -16.41 6.00 12.85
CA ALA A 10 -17.42 5.70 11.83
C ALA A 10 -18.68 5.16 12.53
N THR A 11 -19.87 5.66 12.15
CA THR A 11 -21.11 5.09 12.69
C THR A 11 -21.20 3.61 12.31
N LYS A 12 -22.06 2.86 13.00
CA LYS A 12 -22.29 1.44 12.68
C LYS A 12 -22.69 1.28 11.21
N GLU A 13 -23.55 2.17 10.71
CA GLU A 13 -24.00 2.18 9.31
C GLU A 13 -22.85 2.48 8.35
N GLU A 14 -21.96 3.41 8.70
CA GLU A 14 -20.78 3.72 7.90
C GLU A 14 -19.78 2.55 7.86
N PHE A 15 -19.60 1.87 9.00
CA PHE A 15 -18.77 0.68 9.09
C PHE A 15 -19.34 -0.48 8.27
N GLU A 16 -20.64 -0.74 8.38
CA GLU A 16 -21.32 -1.79 7.60
C GLU A 16 -21.31 -1.48 6.10
N ARG A 17 -21.47 -0.21 5.72
CA ARG A 17 -21.30 0.25 4.33
C ARG A 17 -19.87 -0.01 3.85
N PHE A 18 -18.87 0.40 4.63
CA PHE A 18 -17.47 0.18 4.30
C PHE A 18 -17.16 -1.31 4.12
N GLN A 19 -17.64 -2.18 5.01
CA GLN A 19 -17.40 -3.62 4.90
C GLN A 19 -18.03 -4.23 3.64
N ARG A 20 -19.19 -3.71 3.20
CA ARG A 20 -19.85 -4.12 1.96
C ARG A 20 -19.11 -3.64 0.71
N GLU A 21 -18.58 -2.42 0.75
CA GLU A 21 -17.88 -1.79 -0.38
C GLU A 21 -16.41 -2.21 -0.47
N ARG A 22 -15.80 -2.63 0.64
CA ARG A 22 -14.39 -3.00 0.74
C ARG A 22 -13.95 -4.03 -0.31
N PRO A 23 -14.67 -5.14 -0.57
CA PRO A 23 -14.30 -6.07 -1.64
C PRO A 23 -14.26 -5.42 -3.02
N ILE A 24 -15.19 -4.50 -3.31
CA ILE A 24 -15.26 -3.80 -4.60
C ILE A 24 -14.06 -2.86 -4.75
N MET A 25 -13.80 -2.05 -3.71
CA MET A 25 -12.66 -1.13 -3.68
C MET A 25 -11.33 -1.87 -3.83
N LEU A 26 -11.14 -2.98 -3.12
CA LEU A 26 -9.92 -3.78 -3.19
C LEU A 26 -9.72 -4.40 -4.59
N ARG A 27 -10.78 -4.82 -5.27
CA ARG A 27 -10.69 -5.31 -6.67
C ARG A 27 -10.29 -4.20 -7.64
N GLN A 28 -10.85 -3.00 -7.49
CA GLN A 28 -10.48 -1.85 -8.30
C GLN A 28 -9.01 -1.46 -8.07
N PHE A 29 -8.60 -1.37 -6.80
CA PHE A 29 -7.24 -1.05 -6.42
C PHE A 29 -6.22 -2.07 -6.95
N ALA A 30 -6.49 -3.37 -6.79
CA ALA A 30 -5.65 -4.43 -7.34
C ALA A 30 -5.58 -4.38 -8.88
N THR A 31 -6.64 -3.91 -9.54
CA THR A 31 -6.65 -3.74 -11.00
C THR A 31 -5.80 -2.53 -11.42
N LEU A 32 -5.90 -1.39 -10.71
CA LEU A 32 -5.09 -0.20 -10.95
C LEU A 32 -3.60 -0.45 -10.75
N LEU A 33 -3.24 -1.21 -9.71
CA LEU A 33 -1.86 -1.67 -9.47
C LEU A 33 -1.43 -2.80 -10.42
N GLN A 34 -2.31 -3.23 -11.32
CA GLN A 34 -2.08 -4.27 -12.30
C GLN A 34 -1.64 -5.60 -11.67
N CYS A 35 -2.23 -5.94 -10.52
CA CYS A 35 -1.85 -7.13 -9.76
C CYS A 35 -2.05 -8.43 -10.53
N TRP A 36 -2.89 -8.41 -11.55
CA TRP A 36 -3.08 -9.53 -12.47
C TRP A 36 -1.78 -9.97 -13.14
N ARG A 37 -0.76 -9.10 -13.31
CA ARG A 37 0.52 -9.44 -13.95
C ARG A 37 1.29 -10.54 -13.23
N PHE A 38 1.16 -10.62 -11.91
CA PHE A 38 1.87 -11.58 -11.05
C PHE A 38 0.92 -12.49 -10.27
N CYS A 39 -0.40 -12.29 -10.37
CA CYS A 39 -1.38 -13.19 -9.78
C CYS A 39 -1.33 -14.57 -10.43
N GLY A 40 -1.44 -15.64 -9.63
CA GLY A 40 -1.45 -17.04 -10.11
C GLY A 40 -2.68 -17.42 -10.96
N ARG A 41 -3.81 -16.71 -10.80
CA ARG A 41 -5.07 -17.01 -11.50
C ARG A 41 -5.04 -16.61 -12.98
N LYS A 42 -5.28 -17.58 -13.87
CA LYS A 42 -5.31 -17.39 -15.34
C LYS A 42 -6.37 -16.36 -15.77
N ASP A 43 -7.53 -16.38 -15.14
CA ASP A 43 -8.64 -15.47 -15.48
C ASP A 43 -8.29 -14.00 -15.21
N CYS A 44 -7.60 -13.71 -14.10
CA CYS A 44 -7.14 -12.36 -13.80
C CYS A 44 -6.20 -11.83 -14.87
N ARG A 45 -5.25 -12.66 -15.32
CA ARG A 45 -4.31 -12.32 -16.42
C ARG A 45 -5.04 -12.05 -17.73
N ARG A 46 -5.99 -12.92 -18.10
CA ARG A 46 -6.76 -12.78 -19.34
C ARG A 46 -7.65 -11.52 -19.33
N ALA A 47 -8.30 -11.26 -18.21
CA ALA A 47 -9.18 -10.10 -18.05
C ALA A 47 -8.41 -8.78 -17.83
N LYS A 48 -7.10 -8.84 -17.54
CA LYS A 48 -6.28 -7.69 -17.12
C LYS A 48 -6.92 -6.94 -15.93
N ALA A 49 -7.59 -7.67 -15.04
CA ALA A 49 -8.35 -7.14 -13.91
C ALA A 49 -8.53 -8.20 -12.81
N CYS A 50 -8.89 -7.77 -11.60
CA CYS A 50 -9.17 -8.69 -10.50
C CYS A 50 -10.56 -9.37 -10.68
N THR A 51 -10.56 -10.65 -11.04
CA THR A 51 -11.78 -11.47 -11.18
C THR A 51 -12.09 -12.32 -9.95
N GLY A 52 -11.28 -12.22 -8.89
CA GLY A 52 -11.48 -12.96 -7.63
C GLY A 52 -12.56 -12.36 -6.72
N PRO A 53 -12.92 -13.07 -5.62
CA PRO A 53 -14.07 -12.71 -4.78
C PRO A 53 -13.91 -11.35 -4.06
N ASP A 54 -12.74 -10.99 -3.56
CA ASP A 54 -12.57 -9.76 -2.75
C ASP A 54 -11.33 -8.92 -3.05
N GLY A 55 -10.48 -9.31 -4.02
CA GLY A 55 -9.24 -8.60 -4.36
C GLY A 55 -8.16 -8.60 -3.27
N ALA A 56 -8.49 -9.01 -2.04
CA ALA A 56 -7.62 -8.95 -0.88
C ALA A 56 -6.39 -9.85 -1.06
N GLN A 57 -6.60 -11.06 -1.62
CA GLN A 57 -5.52 -11.97 -1.98
C GLN A 57 -4.56 -11.33 -3.00
N CYS A 58 -5.08 -10.71 -4.06
CA CYS A 58 -4.26 -10.08 -5.10
C CYS A 58 -3.47 -8.88 -4.59
N SER A 59 -4.06 -8.06 -3.70
CA SER A 59 -3.36 -6.95 -3.05
C SER A 59 -2.35 -7.44 -2.00
N GLY A 60 -2.65 -8.52 -1.29
CA GLY A 60 -1.75 -9.13 -0.31
C GLY A 60 -0.51 -9.71 -0.98
N ASP A 61 -0.70 -10.52 -2.02
CA ASP A 61 0.38 -11.11 -2.82
C ASP A 61 1.25 -10.04 -3.46
N PHE A 62 0.65 -8.94 -3.95
CA PHE A 62 1.40 -7.79 -4.45
C PHE A 62 2.33 -7.23 -3.40
N MET A 63 1.79 -6.89 -2.22
CA MET A 63 2.57 -6.30 -1.13
C MET A 63 3.64 -7.25 -0.60
N GLN A 64 3.40 -8.57 -0.63
CA GLN A 64 4.39 -9.59 -0.29
C GLN A 64 5.51 -9.66 -1.34
N GLY A 65 5.20 -9.51 -2.63
CA GLY A 65 6.17 -9.50 -3.72
C GLY A 65 7.06 -8.26 -3.80
N LEU A 66 6.69 -7.16 -3.13
CA LEU A 66 7.53 -5.96 -3.03
C LEU A 66 8.75 -6.23 -2.12
N SER A 67 9.89 -5.57 -2.40
CA SER A 67 11.00 -5.55 -1.43
C SER A 67 10.60 -4.75 -0.18
N ASP A 68 11.34 -4.93 0.93
CA ASP A 68 11.10 -4.12 2.14
C ASP A 68 11.23 -2.62 1.86
N GLU A 69 12.18 -2.25 1.00
CA GLU A 69 12.38 -0.88 0.55
C GLU A 69 11.16 -0.37 -0.21
N MET A 70 10.65 -1.13 -1.19
CA MET A 70 9.44 -0.76 -1.94
C MET A 70 8.21 -0.68 -1.04
N ARG A 71 8.05 -1.60 -0.08
CA ARG A 71 6.96 -1.54 0.92
C ARG A 71 7.06 -0.29 1.78
N ALA A 72 8.27 0.08 2.21
CA ALA A 72 8.51 1.28 3.00
C ALA A 72 8.20 2.55 2.20
N THR A 73 8.68 2.64 0.96
CA THR A 73 8.38 3.74 0.03
C THR A 73 6.88 3.87 -0.20
N PHE A 74 6.19 2.77 -0.47
CA PHE A 74 4.74 2.76 -0.69
C PHE A 74 3.95 3.30 0.52
N ARG A 75 4.32 2.88 1.73
CA ARG A 75 3.71 3.37 2.98
C ARG A 75 3.96 4.87 3.18
N GLU A 76 5.17 5.33 2.92
CA GLU A 76 5.53 6.75 3.09
C GLU A 76 4.83 7.63 2.04
N ALA A 77 4.72 7.16 0.80
CA ALA A 77 3.98 7.86 -0.25
C ALA A 77 2.49 7.99 0.10
N ILE A 78 1.86 6.96 0.66
CA ILE A 78 0.48 7.05 1.17
C ILE A 78 0.38 8.09 2.29
N ARG A 79 1.32 8.09 3.25
CA ARG A 79 1.34 9.07 4.34
C ARG A 79 1.38 10.51 3.79
N LEU A 80 2.25 10.78 2.83
CA LEU A 80 2.36 12.10 2.18
C LEU A 80 1.11 12.45 1.37
N ARG A 81 0.49 11.48 0.70
CA ARG A 81 -0.77 11.70 -0.02
C ARG A 81 -1.88 12.12 0.94
N LEU A 82 -1.95 11.50 2.12
CA LEU A 82 -2.93 11.85 3.16
C LEU A 82 -2.73 13.27 3.74
N THR A 83 -1.55 13.87 3.58
CA THR A 83 -1.30 15.28 3.92
C THR A 83 -1.55 16.25 2.76
N GLY A 84 -2.06 15.77 1.62
CA GLY A 84 -2.47 16.59 0.48
C GLY A 84 -1.43 16.73 -0.65
N VAL A 85 -0.25 16.12 -0.52
CA VAL A 85 0.78 16.13 -1.58
C VAL A 85 0.27 15.38 -2.82
N ASP A 86 0.61 15.81 -4.03
CA ASP A 86 0.24 15.09 -5.25
C ASP A 86 0.79 13.64 -5.27
N GLY A 87 0.14 12.73 -5.99
CA GLY A 87 0.53 11.32 -6.05
C GLY A 87 1.95 11.09 -6.58
N ARG A 88 2.37 11.80 -7.63
CA ARG A 88 3.73 11.65 -8.17
C ARG A 88 4.74 12.25 -7.21
N GLU A 89 4.46 13.45 -6.72
CA GLU A 89 5.34 14.15 -5.79
C GLU A 89 5.52 13.37 -4.48
N ALA A 90 4.45 12.78 -3.95
CA ALA A 90 4.49 11.94 -2.77
C ALA A 90 5.39 10.71 -2.96
N TRP A 91 5.38 10.10 -4.15
CA TRP A 91 6.25 8.98 -4.47
C TRP A 91 7.73 9.39 -4.48
N GLU A 92 8.07 10.44 -5.22
CA GLU A 92 9.45 10.93 -5.32
C GLU A 92 9.99 11.39 -3.95
N GLN A 93 9.15 12.04 -3.15
CA GLN A 93 9.52 12.42 -1.78
C GLN A 93 9.73 11.19 -0.89
N ALA A 94 8.89 10.15 -1.02
CA ALA A 94 9.04 8.91 -0.27
C ALA A 94 10.34 8.20 -0.64
N GLU A 95 10.68 8.07 -1.93
CA GLU A 95 11.94 7.49 -2.38
C GLU A 95 13.14 8.21 -1.77
N ARG A 96 13.14 9.55 -1.81
CA ARG A 96 14.20 10.37 -1.18
C ARG A 96 14.33 10.09 0.33
N ARG A 97 13.22 10.03 1.06
CA ARG A 97 13.22 9.78 2.51
C ARG A 97 13.74 8.38 2.85
N ILE A 98 13.31 7.36 2.11
CA ILE A 98 13.75 5.98 2.33
C ILE A 98 15.22 5.80 1.98
N ALA A 99 15.70 6.40 0.88
CA ALA A 99 17.10 6.38 0.51
C ALA A 99 18.00 7.04 1.57
N GLN A 100 17.55 8.18 2.14
CA GLN A 100 18.26 8.84 3.25
C GLN A 100 18.32 7.97 4.50
N HIS A 101 17.22 7.32 4.89
CA HIS A 101 17.21 6.42 6.04
C HIS A 101 18.15 5.23 5.84
N LYS A 102 18.16 4.65 4.63
CA LYS A 102 19.08 3.56 4.28
C LYS A 102 20.54 4.00 4.41
N ALA A 103 20.88 5.16 3.85
CA ALA A 103 22.23 5.72 3.96
C ALA A 103 22.65 5.99 5.40
N GLN A 104 21.72 6.44 6.26
CA GLN A 104 21.98 6.62 7.70
C GLN A 104 22.24 5.29 8.40
N LEU A 105 21.44 4.25 8.13
CA LEU A 105 21.65 2.91 8.69
C LEU A 105 22.98 2.30 8.25
N ASP A 106 23.34 2.47 6.98
CA ASP A 106 24.61 1.97 6.42
C ASP A 106 25.84 2.68 7.01
N ALA A 107 25.68 3.93 7.49
CA ALA A 107 26.73 4.71 8.13
C ALA A 107 26.96 4.34 9.62
N ILE A 108 26.08 3.54 10.23
CA ILE A 108 26.20 3.09 11.62
C ILE A 108 27.00 1.77 11.66
N PRO A 109 28.19 1.74 12.27
CA PRO A 109 28.97 0.51 12.42
C PRO A 109 28.17 -0.54 13.22
N GLY A 110 28.03 -1.76 12.67
CA GLY A 110 27.38 -2.90 13.35
C GLY A 110 25.89 -3.11 13.08
N MET A 111 25.24 -2.27 12.26
CA MET A 111 23.81 -2.39 11.90
C MET A 111 23.55 -3.06 10.53
N ARG A 112 24.60 -3.56 9.86
CA ARG A 112 24.41 -4.43 8.69
C ARG A 112 23.88 -5.77 9.16
N GLY A 113 22.59 -6.00 8.94
CA GLY A 113 21.89 -7.22 9.34
C GLY A 113 22.71 -8.47 9.07
N GLU A 114 23.09 -9.15 10.16
CA GLU A 114 23.39 -10.57 10.17
C GLU A 114 22.19 -11.27 9.51
N ARG A 115 22.44 -11.88 8.34
CA ARG A 115 21.45 -12.62 7.55
C ARG A 115 21.23 -14.00 8.11
#